data_AF-A0A4R6G7K8-F1
#
_entry.id   AF-A0A4R6G7K8-F1
#
_cell.length_a   1.000
_cell.length_b   1.000
_cell.length_c   1.000
_cell.angle_alpha   90.00
_cell.angle_beta   90.00
_cell.angle_gamma   90.00
#
_symmetry.space_group_name_H-M   'P 1'
#
loop_
_entity.id
_entity.type
_entity.pdbx_description
1 polymer ?
#
loop_
_entity_poly.entity_id
_entity_poly.type
_entity_poly.pdbx_seq_one_letter_code
_entity_poly.pdbx_strand_id
1 'polypeptide(L)'
;MESLSKYCYNSWQTRTLHALRKCRTAALGGHIDRCNNPSCHRLHLSYNSCRNRHCPKCQGHKKEQWIQAREEELLNVPYFHVVFTLPSALNRLCLYEPKNIYALLFKITWQVIQDFASNHKFLGAKPGMIAILHTWGQNLSLHPHLHCIVPGGGITQSGKWRSAKSNGKYLFPVKAMSKNFFYDFRY
;
A
#
# COMPACT_ATOMS: atom_id res chain seq x y z
N MET A 1 -13.18 -11.62 -29.36
CA MET A 1 -13.47 -11.05 -28.02
C MET A 1 -14.25 -12.09 -27.21
N GLU A 2 -13.78 -13.34 -27.15
CA GLU A 2 -14.46 -14.38 -26.37
C GLU A 2 -14.54 -13.97 -24.90
N SER A 3 -15.76 -14.10 -24.40
CA SER A 3 -16.37 -13.12 -23.50
C SER A 3 -15.75 -13.18 -22.10
N LEU A 4 -14.80 -12.28 -21.85
CA LEU A 4 -14.37 -11.97 -20.49
C LEU A 4 -15.52 -11.37 -19.66
N SER A 5 -16.58 -10.89 -20.32
CA SER A 5 -17.76 -10.32 -19.66
C SER A 5 -18.49 -11.36 -18.81
N LYS A 6 -18.42 -12.66 -19.11
CA LYS A 6 -19.01 -13.69 -18.23
C LYS A 6 -18.33 -13.82 -16.86
N TYR A 7 -17.12 -13.28 -16.72
CA TYR A 7 -16.34 -13.27 -15.47
C TYR A 7 -16.21 -11.88 -14.84
N CYS A 8 -16.79 -10.85 -15.46
CA CYS A 8 -16.62 -9.46 -15.05
C CYS A 8 -17.97 -8.80 -14.77
N TYR A 9 -18.08 -8.15 -13.62
CA TYR A 9 -19.27 -7.44 -13.19
C TYR A 9 -19.38 -6.03 -13.80
N ASN A 10 -18.28 -5.48 -14.33
CA ASN A 10 -18.27 -4.16 -14.94
C ASN A 10 -17.24 -4.02 -16.07
N SER A 11 -17.38 -2.94 -16.85
CA SER A 11 -16.52 -2.66 -18.01
C SER A 11 -15.06 -2.44 -17.62
N TRP A 12 -14.79 -1.95 -16.41
CA TRP A 12 -13.44 -1.71 -15.91
C TRP A 12 -12.67 -3.02 -15.70
N GLN A 13 -13.32 -4.04 -15.11
CA GLN A 13 -12.75 -5.38 -14.96
C GLN A 13 -12.45 -6.00 -16.34
N THR A 14 -13.42 -5.92 -17.26
CA THR A 14 -13.26 -6.44 -18.63
C THR A 14 -12.08 -5.80 -19.35
N ARG A 15 -11.97 -4.47 -19.31
CA ARG A 15 -10.84 -3.74 -19.92
C ARG A 15 -9.51 -4.10 -19.28
N THR A 16 -9.49 -4.26 -17.96
CA THR A 16 -8.29 -4.64 -17.21
C THR A 16 -7.84 -6.04 -17.58
N LEU A 17 -8.70 -7.05 -17.48
CA LEU A 17 -8.37 -8.43 -17.86
C LEU A 17 -7.95 -8.55 -19.32
N HIS A 18 -8.61 -7.82 -20.22
CA HIS A 18 -8.23 -7.78 -21.62
C HIS A 18 -6.81 -7.20 -21.82
N ALA A 19 -6.47 -6.11 -21.14
CA ALA A 19 -5.12 -5.53 -21.18
C ALA A 19 -4.07 -6.48 -20.60
N LEU A 20 -4.37 -7.19 -19.51
CA LEU A 20 -3.49 -8.20 -18.93
C LEU A 20 -3.24 -9.37 -19.88
N ARG A 21 -4.30 -9.88 -20.52
CA ARG A 21 -4.23 -11.00 -21.47
C ARG A 21 -3.34 -10.68 -22.69
N LYS A 22 -3.40 -9.45 -23.20
CA LYS A 22 -2.57 -9.01 -24.35
C LYS A 22 -1.15 -8.59 -23.96
N CYS A 23 -0.86 -8.45 -22.67
CA CYS A 23 0.40 -7.88 -22.22
C CYS A 23 1.59 -8.78 -22.58
N ARG A 24 2.64 -8.18 -23.17
CA ARG A 24 3.87 -8.88 -23.61
C ARG A 24 3.59 -9.99 -24.63
N THR A 25 2.66 -9.75 -25.56
CA THR A 25 2.43 -10.63 -26.71
C THR A 25 2.51 -9.85 -28.02
N ALA A 26 2.61 -10.56 -29.15
CA ALA A 26 2.62 -9.96 -30.48
C ALA A 26 1.41 -9.06 -30.77
N ALA A 27 0.29 -9.26 -30.06
CA ALA A 27 -0.91 -8.44 -30.19
C ALA A 27 -0.72 -6.95 -29.81
N LEU A 28 0.36 -6.61 -29.11
CA LEU A 28 0.75 -5.23 -28.79
C LEU A 28 1.97 -4.76 -29.59
N GLY A 29 2.47 -5.55 -30.53
CA GLY A 29 3.74 -5.33 -31.22
C GLY A 29 4.95 -5.53 -30.30
N GLY A 30 6.14 -5.27 -30.84
CA GLY A 30 7.40 -5.43 -30.13
C GLY A 30 8.58 -4.82 -30.89
N HIS A 31 9.77 -5.02 -30.34
CA HIS A 31 11.04 -4.56 -30.90
C HIS A 31 12.02 -5.74 -30.94
N ILE A 32 12.95 -5.68 -31.89
CA ILE A 32 14.05 -6.63 -32.02
C ILE A 32 15.33 -5.82 -31.82
N ASP A 33 16.02 -6.09 -30.72
CA ASP A 33 17.31 -5.48 -30.41
C ASP A 33 18.42 -6.47 -30.78
N ARG A 34 19.52 -6.00 -31.38
CA ARG A 34 20.71 -6.82 -31.65
C ARG A 34 21.84 -6.40 -30.74
N CYS A 35 22.50 -7.37 -30.10
CA CYS A 35 23.71 -7.11 -29.34
C CYS A 35 24.82 -6.56 -30.25
N ASN A 36 25.35 -5.40 -29.90
CA ASN A 36 26.43 -4.74 -30.62
C ASN A 36 27.82 -5.34 -30.32
N ASN A 37 27.93 -6.26 -29.35
CA ASN A 37 29.17 -6.98 -29.10
C ASN A 37 29.52 -7.86 -30.32
N PRO A 38 30.70 -7.66 -30.96
CA PRO A 38 31.13 -8.40 -32.14
C PRO A 38 31.18 -9.92 -31.97
N SER A 39 31.32 -10.44 -30.75
CA SER A 39 31.35 -11.89 -30.50
C SER A 39 30.01 -12.51 -30.11
N CYS A 40 28.98 -11.70 -29.83
CA CYS A 40 27.69 -12.18 -29.34
C CYS A 40 26.60 -12.21 -30.42
N HIS A 41 26.39 -11.08 -31.12
CA HIS A 41 25.36 -10.88 -32.16
C HIS A 41 23.92 -11.33 -31.85
N ARG A 42 23.61 -11.69 -30.60
CA ARG A 42 22.30 -12.22 -30.19
C ARG A 42 21.19 -11.21 -30.46
N LEU A 43 20.06 -11.71 -30.96
CA LEU A 43 18.82 -10.95 -31.10
C LEU A 43 17.95 -11.12 -29.85
N HIS A 44 17.40 -10.02 -29.39
CA HIS A 44 16.48 -9.95 -28.26
C HIS A 44 15.13 -9.43 -28.76
N LEU A 45 14.12 -10.30 -28.74
CA LEU A 45 12.74 -9.92 -29.06
C LEU A 45 12.01 -9.52 -27.78
N SER A 46 11.49 -8.30 -27.77
CA SER A 46 10.76 -7.73 -26.63
C SER A 46 9.38 -7.26 -27.06
N TYR A 47 8.32 -7.83 -26.47
CA TYR A 47 6.95 -7.37 -26.73
C TYR A 47 6.55 -6.19 -25.85
N ASN A 48 5.69 -5.32 -26.38
CA ASN A 48 5.24 -4.11 -25.71
C ASN A 48 4.43 -4.39 -24.43
N SER A 49 4.55 -3.49 -23.45
CA SER A 49 3.79 -3.50 -22.21
C SER A 49 2.35 -3.03 -22.43
N CYS A 50 1.37 -3.61 -21.72
CA CYS A 50 -0.02 -3.10 -21.75
C CYS A 50 -0.22 -1.80 -20.95
N ARG A 51 0.77 -1.38 -20.16
CA ARG A 51 0.80 -0.17 -19.30
C ARG A 51 -0.35 -0.05 -18.28
N ASN A 52 -1.21 -1.06 -18.15
CA ASN A 52 -2.27 -1.07 -17.15
C ASN A 52 -1.67 -1.14 -15.74
N ARG A 53 -2.20 -0.34 -14.80
CA ARG A 53 -1.72 -0.24 -13.42
C ARG A 53 -1.85 -1.54 -12.62
N HIS A 54 -2.75 -2.44 -13.01
CA HIS A 54 -2.93 -3.75 -12.38
C HIS A 54 -2.02 -4.83 -12.97
N CYS A 55 -1.18 -4.50 -13.95
CA CYS A 55 -0.32 -5.49 -14.59
C CYS A 55 0.93 -5.78 -13.75
N PRO A 56 1.09 -7.02 -13.24
CA PRO A 56 2.26 -7.37 -12.43
C PRO A 56 3.56 -7.37 -13.24
N LYS A 57 3.48 -7.47 -14.57
CA LYS A 57 4.64 -7.49 -15.48
C LYS A 57 5.17 -6.09 -15.84
N CYS A 58 4.34 -5.05 -15.75
CA CYS A 58 4.68 -3.74 -16.34
C CYS A 58 5.09 -2.69 -15.30
N GLN A 59 4.52 -2.75 -14.10
CA GLN A 59 4.65 -1.69 -13.10
C GLN A 59 5.83 -1.89 -12.14
N GLY A 60 6.69 -2.89 -12.38
CA GLY A 60 7.83 -3.20 -11.52
C GLY A 60 8.77 -2.01 -11.30
N HIS A 61 9.14 -1.31 -12.38
CA HIS A 61 10.00 -0.12 -12.29
C HIS A 61 9.34 1.03 -11.50
N LYS A 62 8.03 1.26 -11.66
CA LYS A 62 7.32 2.29 -10.89
C LYS A 62 7.25 1.96 -9.41
N LYS A 63 7.04 0.68 -9.09
CA LYS A 63 7.10 0.18 -7.71
C LYS A 63 8.47 0.47 -7.12
N GLU A 64 9.54 0.16 -7.85
CA GLU A 64 10.92 0.41 -7.41
C GLU A 64 11.20 1.90 -7.17
N GLN A 65 10.84 2.76 -8.13
CA GLN A 65 10.94 4.22 -7.98
C GLN A 65 10.16 4.73 -6.76
N TRP A 66 8.97 4.17 -6.51
CA TRP A 66 8.20 4.53 -5.33
C TRP A 66 8.89 4.09 -4.02
N ILE A 67 9.49 2.89 -3.99
CA ILE A 67 10.24 2.39 -2.83
C ILE A 67 11.43 3.30 -2.56
N GLN A 68 12.26 3.59 -3.57
CA GLN A 68 13.42 4.48 -3.45
C GLN A 68 13.03 5.85 -2.88
N ALA A 69 11.95 6.45 -3.41
CA ALA A 69 11.47 7.73 -2.91
C ALA A 69 10.98 7.68 -1.44
N ARG A 70 10.50 6.53 -0.95
CA ARG A 70 10.16 6.36 0.47
C ARG A 70 11.40 6.08 1.33
N GLU A 71 12.40 5.38 0.79
CA GLU A 71 13.67 5.12 1.47
C GLU A 71 14.45 6.40 1.75
N GLU A 72 14.42 7.37 0.83
CA GLU A 72 15.00 8.71 1.00
C GLU A 72 14.37 9.51 2.16
N GLU A 73 13.14 9.18 2.56
CA GLU A 73 12.41 9.83 3.66
C GLU A 73 12.69 9.17 5.02
N LEU A 74 13.42 8.05 5.05
CA LEU A 74 13.65 7.29 6.28
C LEU A 74 14.66 7.97 7.20
N LEU A 75 14.24 8.17 8.44
CA LEU A 75 15.10 8.52 9.56
C LEU A 75 15.87 7.28 10.05
N ASN A 76 17.11 7.47 10.51
CA ASN A 76 17.91 6.41 11.14
C ASN A 76 17.44 6.11 12.58
N VAL A 77 16.26 5.50 12.69
CA VAL A 77 15.58 5.16 13.96
C VAL A 77 14.89 3.80 13.83
N PRO A 78 14.54 3.12 14.94
CA PRO A 78 13.70 1.94 14.87
C PRO A 78 12.34 2.25 14.24
N TYR A 79 11.76 1.30 13.51
CA TYR A 79 10.41 1.41 12.94
C TYR A 79 9.51 0.31 13.49
N PHE A 80 8.23 0.64 13.61
CA PHE A 80 7.19 -0.29 14.01
C PHE A 80 6.24 -0.54 12.85
N HIS A 81 5.94 -1.81 12.62
CA HIS A 81 4.89 -2.22 11.70
C HIS A 81 3.57 -2.33 12.47
N VAL A 82 2.67 -1.38 12.23
CA VAL A 82 1.36 -1.31 12.88
C VAL A 82 0.28 -1.64 11.86
N VAL A 83 -0.58 -2.61 12.17
CA VAL A 83 -1.65 -3.05 11.27
C VAL A 83 -3.01 -2.62 11.82
N PHE A 84 -3.80 -1.97 10.97
CA PHE A 84 -5.19 -1.62 11.26
C PHE A 84 -6.11 -2.36 10.31
N THR A 85 -6.98 -3.20 10.85
CA THR A 85 -7.92 -4.01 10.06
C THR A 85 -9.31 -3.43 10.16
N LEU A 86 -9.93 -3.11 9.02
CA LEU A 86 -11.30 -2.61 8.98
C LEU A 86 -12.27 -3.67 9.55
N PRO A 87 -13.26 -3.28 10.37
CA PRO A 87 -14.30 -4.19 10.82
C PRO A 87 -14.99 -4.91 9.67
N SER A 88 -15.11 -6.23 9.75
CA SER A 88 -15.72 -7.06 8.70
C SER A 88 -17.18 -6.68 8.39
N ALA A 89 -17.89 -6.08 9.34
CA ALA A 89 -19.25 -5.54 9.13
C ALA A 89 -19.30 -4.48 8.01
N LEU A 90 -18.19 -3.79 7.74
CA LEU A 90 -18.09 -2.76 6.70
C LEU A 90 -17.63 -3.32 5.34
N ASN A 91 -17.33 -4.62 5.24
CA ASN A 91 -16.85 -5.24 4.00
C ASN A 91 -17.83 -5.05 2.84
N ARG A 92 -19.14 -5.14 3.10
CA ARG A 92 -20.15 -4.92 2.06
C ARG A 92 -20.05 -3.50 1.51
N LEU A 93 -19.91 -2.49 2.38
CA LEU A 93 -19.76 -1.09 1.97
C LEU A 93 -18.48 -0.86 1.15
N CYS A 94 -17.41 -1.60 1.42
CA CYS A 94 -16.19 -1.52 0.61
C CYS A 94 -16.41 -1.94 -0.85
N LEU A 95 -17.41 -2.78 -1.15
CA LEU A 95 -17.72 -3.19 -2.52
C LEU A 95 -18.51 -2.12 -3.28
N TYR A 96 -19.36 -1.36 -2.59
CA TYR A 96 -20.22 -0.32 -3.19
C TYR A 96 -19.53 1.05 -3.20
N GLU A 97 -18.87 1.42 -2.10
CA GLU A 97 -18.28 2.74 -1.84
C GLU A 97 -16.79 2.65 -1.44
N PRO A 98 -15.92 1.95 -2.20
CA PRO A 98 -14.53 1.70 -1.82
C PRO A 98 -13.75 2.98 -1.56
N LYS A 99 -13.96 4.01 -2.39
CA LYS A 99 -13.24 5.29 -2.26
C LYS A 99 -13.48 5.93 -0.90
N ASN A 100 -14.74 6.00 -0.47
CA ASN A 100 -15.14 6.66 0.77
C ASN A 100 -14.70 5.84 2.00
N ILE A 101 -14.94 4.53 1.98
CA ILE A 101 -14.59 3.66 3.11
C ILE A 101 -13.08 3.57 3.30
N TYR A 102 -12.29 3.45 2.22
CA TYR A 102 -10.84 3.40 2.35
C TYR A 102 -10.25 4.75 2.75
N ALA A 103 -10.78 5.88 2.23
CA ALA A 103 -10.37 7.20 2.69
C ALA A 103 -10.62 7.39 4.19
N LEU A 104 -11.77 6.92 4.69
CA LEU A 104 -12.10 6.92 6.11
C LEU A 104 -11.12 6.05 6.91
N LEU A 105 -10.79 4.86 6.42
CA LEU A 105 -9.80 3.97 7.03
C LEU A 105 -8.43 4.66 7.19
N PHE A 106 -7.92 5.31 6.14
CA PHE A 106 -6.68 6.09 6.23
C PHE A 106 -6.77 7.22 7.26
N LYS A 107 -7.89 7.97 7.25
CA LYS A 107 -8.10 9.10 8.17
C LYS A 107 -8.11 8.64 9.62
N ILE A 108 -8.91 7.62 9.96
CA ILE A 108 -9.04 7.11 11.32
C ILE A 108 -7.73 6.49 11.79
N THR A 109 -7.07 5.68 10.95
CA THR A 109 -5.76 5.11 11.29
C THR A 109 -4.73 6.18 11.61
N TRP A 110 -4.67 7.25 10.84
CA TRP A 110 -3.77 8.37 11.13
C TRP A 110 -4.15 9.11 12.41
N GLN A 111 -5.45 9.35 12.64
CA GLN A 111 -5.94 9.99 13.86
C GLN A 111 -5.54 9.19 15.12
N VAL A 112 -5.75 7.87 15.12
CA VAL A 112 -5.38 7.02 16.25
C VAL A 112 -3.88 7.10 16.55
N ILE A 113 -3.02 7.11 15.52
CA ILE A 113 -1.57 7.29 15.71
C ILE A 113 -1.28 8.67 16.32
N GLN A 114 -1.91 9.74 15.83
CA GLN A 114 -1.72 11.10 16.35
C GLN A 114 -2.18 11.26 17.80
N ASP A 115 -3.32 10.69 18.17
CA ASP A 115 -3.87 10.78 19.53
C ASP A 115 -2.93 10.15 20.56
N PHE A 116 -2.37 8.99 20.23
CA PHE A 116 -1.40 8.32 21.09
C PHE A 116 -0.05 9.04 21.08
N ALA A 117 0.40 9.53 19.92
CA ALA A 117 1.66 10.24 19.81
C ALA A 117 1.67 11.60 20.53
N SER A 118 0.56 12.35 20.47
CA SER A 118 0.43 13.66 21.13
C SER A 118 0.29 13.55 22.66
N ASN A 119 -0.19 12.42 23.16
CA ASN A 119 -0.29 12.19 24.60
C ASN A 119 1.09 12.03 25.26
N HIS A 120 1.43 12.94 26.16
CA HIS A 120 2.70 12.94 26.91
C HIS A 120 2.94 11.67 27.74
N LYS A 121 1.89 10.92 28.12
CA LYS A 121 2.05 9.63 28.80
C LYS A 121 2.69 8.59 27.88
N PHE A 122 2.41 8.63 26.58
CA PHE A 122 2.94 7.69 25.59
C PHE A 122 4.18 8.24 24.86
N LEU A 123 4.07 9.39 24.19
CA LEU A 123 5.17 9.98 23.43
C LEU A 123 5.27 11.50 23.64
N GLY A 124 4.19 12.25 23.41
CA GLY A 124 4.18 13.71 23.48
C GLY A 124 5.00 14.39 22.38
N ALA A 125 4.97 13.86 21.17
CA ALA A 125 5.68 14.38 20.01
C ALA A 125 4.87 14.14 18.72
N LYS A 126 5.17 14.90 17.66
CA LYS A 126 4.55 14.75 16.34
C LYS A 126 5.07 13.47 15.67
N PRO A 127 4.20 12.50 15.35
CA PRO A 127 4.61 11.25 14.70
C PRO A 127 4.78 11.43 13.19
N GLY A 128 5.29 10.39 12.53
CA GLY A 128 5.22 10.18 11.08
C GLY A 128 4.65 8.80 10.76
N MET A 129 4.21 8.56 9.53
CA MET A 129 3.72 7.25 9.10
C MET A 129 3.73 7.14 7.57
N ILE A 130 4.12 5.97 7.07
CA ILE A 130 3.80 5.52 5.70
C ILE A 130 2.74 4.43 5.84
N ALA A 131 1.61 4.55 5.12
CA ALA A 131 0.52 3.59 5.17
C ALA A 131 0.21 3.00 3.79
N ILE A 132 0.04 1.68 3.73
CA ILE A 132 -0.21 0.91 2.51
C ILE A 132 -1.51 0.12 2.69
N LEU A 133 -2.46 0.30 1.76
CA LEU A 133 -3.72 -0.42 1.76
C LEU A 133 -3.59 -1.80 1.12
N HIS A 134 -3.97 -2.82 1.88
CA HIS A 134 -4.22 -4.16 1.38
C HIS A 134 -5.71 -4.47 1.50
N THR A 135 -6.33 -4.93 0.41
CA THR A 135 -7.78 -5.20 0.39
C THR A 135 -8.13 -6.68 0.54
N TRP A 136 -7.14 -7.57 0.48
CA TRP A 136 -7.36 -9.02 0.44
C TRP A 136 -6.55 -9.73 1.52
N GLY A 137 -7.15 -10.74 2.15
CA GLY A 137 -6.45 -11.68 3.02
C GLY A 137 -5.69 -12.74 2.23
N GLN A 138 -4.92 -13.57 2.92
CA GLN A 138 -4.15 -14.66 2.31
C GLN A 138 -5.02 -15.67 1.53
N ASN A 139 -6.25 -15.87 1.98
CA ASN A 139 -7.25 -16.73 1.32
C ASN A 139 -8.03 -16.02 0.21
N LEU A 140 -7.60 -14.82 -0.21
CA LEU A 140 -8.28 -13.97 -1.21
C LEU A 140 -9.72 -13.59 -0.83
N SER A 141 -10.06 -13.61 0.47
CA SER A 141 -11.28 -12.98 0.95
C SER A 141 -11.08 -11.47 1.13
N LEU A 142 -12.15 -10.69 0.95
CA LEU A 142 -12.11 -9.25 1.18
C LEU A 142 -11.78 -8.98 2.65
N HIS A 143 -10.64 -8.36 2.88
CA HIS A 143 -10.10 -8.09 4.21
C HIS A 143 -9.31 -6.77 4.17
N PRO A 144 -9.99 -5.61 4.14
CA PRO A 144 -9.30 -4.32 4.05
C PRO A 144 -8.50 -4.02 5.32
N HIS A 145 -7.21 -3.77 5.17
CA HIS A 145 -6.32 -3.41 6.26
C HIS A 145 -5.19 -2.49 5.78
N LEU A 146 -4.68 -1.66 6.69
CA LEU A 146 -3.52 -0.82 6.45
C LEU A 146 -2.29 -1.41 7.12
N HIS A 147 -1.23 -1.59 6.34
CA HIS A 147 0.12 -1.79 6.86
C HIS A 147 0.77 -0.43 7.04
N CYS A 148 1.08 -0.07 8.28
CA CYS A 148 1.68 1.21 8.61
C CYS A 148 3.11 1.01 9.09
N ILE A 149 4.04 1.74 8.48
CA ILE A 149 5.44 1.85 8.92
C ILE A 149 5.53 3.16 9.70
N VAL A 150 5.77 3.05 11.02
CA VAL A 150 5.74 4.19 11.95
C VAL A 150 7.11 4.32 12.60
N PRO A 151 7.78 5.50 12.53
CA PRO A 151 9.02 5.72 13.26
C PRO A 151 8.83 5.51 14.76
N GLY A 152 9.83 4.97 15.43
CA GLY A 152 9.85 4.71 16.86
C GLY A 152 10.03 5.97 17.71
N GLY A 153 9.37 7.06 17.35
CA GLY A 153 9.48 8.36 17.98
C GLY A 153 8.82 9.45 17.14
N GLY A 154 9.10 10.70 17.50
CA GLY A 154 8.54 11.87 16.82
C GLY A 154 9.30 13.16 17.14
N ILE A 155 8.87 14.25 16.51
CA ILE A 155 9.47 15.59 16.69
C ILE A 155 8.66 16.38 17.72
N THR A 156 9.32 16.88 18.76
CA THR A 156 8.68 17.75 19.77
C THR A 156 8.36 19.12 19.19
N GLN A 157 7.57 19.91 19.91
CA GLN A 157 7.30 21.32 19.53
C GLN A 157 8.58 22.17 19.44
N SER A 158 9.62 21.81 20.21
CA SER A 158 10.95 22.43 20.14
C SER A 158 11.83 21.92 18.99
N GLY A 159 11.30 21.09 18.09
CA GLY A 159 12.03 20.54 16.95
C GLY A 159 13.00 19.41 17.30
N LYS A 160 13.00 18.92 18.55
CA LYS A 160 13.90 17.84 19.00
C LYS A 160 13.29 16.48 18.77
N TRP A 161 14.12 15.49 18.43
CA TRP A 161 13.68 14.10 18.37
C TRP A 161 13.35 13.57 19.78
N ARG A 162 12.26 12.82 19.87
CA ARG A 162 11.88 12.05 21.06
C ARG A 162 11.58 10.61 20.66
N SER A 163 12.35 9.68 21.21
CA SER A 163 12.14 8.24 21.01
C SER A 163 10.94 7.72 21.80
N ALA A 164 10.35 6.63 21.32
CA ALA A 164 9.31 5.89 22.03
C ALA A 164 9.80 5.38 23.39
N LYS A 165 8.94 5.47 24.40
CA LYS A 165 9.30 5.19 25.81
C LYS A 165 9.58 3.71 26.13
N SER A 166 9.25 2.80 25.23
CA SER A 166 9.31 1.35 25.48
C SER A 166 10.70 0.74 25.27
N ASN A 167 11.76 1.54 25.10
CA ASN A 167 13.09 1.09 24.64
C ASN A 167 13.02 0.22 23.38
N GLY A 168 12.19 0.61 22.41
CA GLY A 168 12.06 -0.11 21.13
C GLY A 168 11.17 -1.36 21.17
N LYS A 169 10.65 -1.80 22.33
CA LYS A 169 9.79 -3.00 22.42
C LYS A 169 8.43 -2.87 21.74
N TYR A 170 7.76 -1.72 21.86
CA TYR A 170 6.45 -1.47 21.25
C TYR A 170 6.20 0.04 21.12
N LEU A 171 5.51 0.48 20.07
CA LEU A 171 5.24 1.90 19.92
C LEU A 171 4.22 2.42 20.94
N PHE A 172 3.03 1.80 20.96
CA PHE A 172 1.90 2.17 21.81
C PHE A 172 1.17 0.92 22.32
N PRO A 173 0.37 1.01 23.41
CA PRO A 173 -0.36 -0.13 23.94
C PRO A 173 -1.48 -0.60 22.98
N VAL A 174 -1.31 -1.79 22.39
CA VAL A 174 -2.21 -2.33 21.35
C VAL A 174 -3.68 -2.38 21.81
N LYS A 175 -3.97 -2.86 23.03
CA LYS A 175 -5.35 -2.95 23.53
C LYS A 175 -6.05 -1.59 23.58
N ALA A 176 -5.32 -0.54 23.96
CA ALA A 176 -5.85 0.81 24.01
C ALA A 176 -6.07 1.37 22.59
N MET A 177 -5.12 1.16 21.68
CA MET A 177 -5.26 1.56 20.28
C MET A 177 -6.43 0.88 19.60
N SER A 178 -6.60 -0.43 19.79
CA SER A 178 -7.72 -1.18 19.22
C SER A 178 -9.05 -0.62 19.68
N LYS A 179 -9.19 -0.29 20.97
CA LYS A 179 -10.42 0.32 21.49
C LYS A 179 -10.71 1.67 20.84
N ASN A 180 -9.70 2.54 20.68
CA ASN A 180 -9.88 3.85 20.03
C ASN A 180 -10.27 3.68 18.56
N PHE A 181 -9.51 2.87 17.82
CA PHE A 181 -9.77 2.60 16.40
C PHE A 181 -11.18 2.05 16.16
N PHE A 182 -11.64 1.06 16.94
CA PHE A 182 -12.98 0.51 16.76
C PHE A 182 -14.09 1.45 17.22
N TYR A 183 -13.82 2.35 18.17
CA TYR A 183 -14.79 3.36 18.59
C TYR A 183 -15.11 4.33 17.44
N ASP A 184 -14.10 4.71 16.67
CA ASP A 184 -14.26 5.64 15.54
C ASP A 184 -15.06 5.07 14.34
N PHE A 185 -15.32 3.76 14.33
CA PHE A 185 -16.18 3.10 13.33
C PHE A 185 -17.60 2.75 13.87
N ARG A 186 -17.95 3.17 15.09
CA ARG A 186 -19.25 2.85 15.72
C ARG A 186 -20.36 3.88 15.48
N TYR A 187 -20.10 4.93 14.71
CA TYR A 187 -21.05 5.98 14.36
C TYR A 187 -21.07 6.20 12.85
#